data_AF-A0A1U7TKQ4-F1
#
_entry.id   AF-A0A1U7TKQ4-F1
#
_cell.length_a   1.000
_cell.length_b   1.000
_cell.length_c   1.000
_cell.angle_alpha   90.00
_cell.angle_beta   90.00
_cell.angle_gamma   90.00
#
_symmetry.space_group_name_H-M   'P 1'
#
loop_
_entity.id
_entity.type
_entity.pdbx_description
1 polymer ?
#
loop_
_entity_poly.entity_id
_entity_poly.type
_entity_poly.pdbx_seq_one_letter_code
_entity_poly.pdbx_strand_id
1 'polypeptide(L)'
;MAAPKKPVVGPLVGSVVQGTSSTRFLVFNSKTSELLSHHQVELTQEFPREGWVEQDPKEILQSVYECMARTCEKLRDLNVDTSSIKAVGVSNQRETTVIWDRLTGEPLYNAVVWLDLRTQATVEALSKKIPGNNNFVKSKTGLPLSTYFSAVKLRWMLDNVVHVQKAVEEGRALFGTVDSWLIWSMTGGVNGGVHCTDVTNASRTMLFNIHSLEWDQELCDFFEVPMTILPNVWSSSEIYGLIRGGVLEGVPISGCLGDQSAALVGQMCLQEGQAKN
;
A
#
# COMPACT_ATOMS: atom_id res chain seq x y z
N MET A 1 -35.56 7.26 -33.38
CA MET A 1 -34.18 6.74 -33.41
C MET A 1 -33.96 5.93 -32.15
N ALA A 2 -33.70 4.63 -32.26
CA ALA A 2 -33.40 3.80 -31.09
C ALA A 2 -32.02 4.21 -30.56
N ALA A 3 -31.91 4.48 -29.26
CA ALA A 3 -30.62 4.70 -28.62
C ALA A 3 -29.72 3.49 -28.93
N PRO A 4 -28.43 3.69 -29.30
CA PRO A 4 -27.53 2.57 -29.54
C PRO A 4 -27.50 1.69 -28.29
N LYS A 5 -27.76 0.38 -28.47
CA LYS A 5 -27.68 -0.60 -27.38
C LYS A 5 -26.28 -0.50 -26.80
N LYS A 6 -26.16 -0.06 -25.53
CA LYS A 6 -24.90 -0.12 -24.78
C LYS A 6 -24.37 -1.56 -24.90
N PRO A 7 -23.11 -1.77 -25.31
CA PRO A 7 -22.52 -3.10 -25.25
C PRO A 7 -22.64 -3.57 -23.80
N VAL A 8 -23.29 -4.71 -23.59
CA VAL A 8 -23.39 -5.33 -22.26
C VAL A 8 -22.03 -5.92 -21.96
N VAL A 9 -21.11 -5.07 -21.54
CA VAL A 9 -19.85 -5.51 -20.98
C VAL A 9 -20.20 -6.13 -19.62
N GLY A 10 -19.70 -7.35 -19.37
CA GLY A 10 -19.94 -8.07 -18.12
C GLY A 10 -19.47 -7.29 -16.88
N PRO A 11 -19.59 -7.88 -15.68
CA PRO A 11 -19.04 -7.24 -14.48
C PRO A 11 -17.57 -6.89 -14.68
N LEU A 12 -17.21 -5.68 -14.26
CA LEU A 12 -15.87 -5.12 -14.40
C LEU A 12 -15.18 -5.07 -13.04
N VAL A 13 -13.85 -5.16 -13.06
CA VAL A 13 -13.00 -5.00 -11.88
C VAL A 13 -11.95 -3.94 -12.17
N GLY A 14 -11.87 -2.95 -11.28
CA GLY A 14 -10.82 -1.94 -11.29
C GLY A 14 -9.58 -2.42 -10.55
N SER A 15 -8.40 -1.96 -10.95
CA SER A 15 -7.15 -2.23 -10.26
C SER A 15 -6.33 -0.94 -10.18
N VAL A 16 -6.10 -0.47 -8.96
CA VAL A 16 -5.12 0.57 -8.67
C VAL A 16 -3.76 -0.10 -8.61
N VAL A 17 -2.82 0.36 -9.44
CA VAL A 17 -1.43 -0.08 -9.44
C VAL A 17 -0.56 1.13 -9.12
N GLN A 18 -0.22 1.28 -7.84
CA GLN A 18 0.65 2.32 -7.34
C GLN A 18 2.10 1.83 -7.44
N GLY A 19 2.85 2.29 -8.43
CA GLY A 19 4.26 1.93 -8.59
C GLY A 19 5.20 3.01 -8.07
N THR A 20 6.52 2.74 -8.13
CA THR A 20 7.54 3.70 -7.69
C THR A 20 7.60 4.97 -8.55
N SER A 21 7.33 4.88 -9.86
CA SER A 21 7.46 6.01 -10.80
C SER A 21 6.14 6.51 -11.36
N SER A 22 5.05 5.76 -11.17
CA SER A 22 3.74 6.13 -11.69
C SER A 22 2.64 5.37 -10.97
N THR A 23 1.46 5.96 -10.95
CA THR A 23 0.21 5.32 -10.58
C THR A 23 -0.57 4.97 -11.84
N ARG A 24 -1.26 3.83 -11.84
CA ARG A 24 -2.20 3.43 -12.89
C ARG A 24 -3.52 3.00 -12.30
N PHE A 25 -4.60 3.20 -13.06
CA PHE A 25 -5.86 2.54 -12.80
C PHE A 25 -6.31 1.80 -14.05
N LEU A 26 -6.45 0.48 -13.94
CA LEU A 26 -6.81 -0.43 -15.02
C LEU A 26 -8.21 -0.98 -14.77
N VAL A 27 -9.00 -1.18 -15.83
CA VAL A 27 -10.33 -1.80 -15.72
C VAL A 27 -10.40 -3.03 -16.62
N PHE A 28 -10.68 -4.17 -16.00
CA PHE A 28 -10.76 -5.47 -16.64
C PHE A 28 -12.19 -5.99 -16.71
N ASN A 29 -12.50 -6.74 -17.75
CA ASN A 29 -13.68 -7.59 -17.79
C ASN A 29 -13.45 -8.81 -16.89
N SER A 30 -14.30 -9.02 -15.89
CA SER A 30 -14.08 -10.06 -14.88
C SER A 30 -14.23 -11.50 -15.40
N LYS A 31 -14.80 -11.68 -16.61
CA LYS A 31 -15.01 -13.00 -17.21
C LYS A 31 -13.94 -13.37 -18.22
N THR A 32 -13.46 -12.37 -18.98
CA THR A 32 -12.48 -12.60 -20.07
C THR A 32 -11.07 -12.18 -19.70
N SER A 33 -10.89 -11.46 -18.58
CA SER A 33 -9.63 -10.83 -18.17
C SER A 33 -9.12 -9.78 -19.17
N GLU A 34 -9.96 -9.35 -20.12
CA GLU A 34 -9.62 -8.33 -21.11
C GLU A 34 -9.49 -6.97 -20.44
N LEU A 35 -8.38 -6.28 -20.72
CA LEU A 35 -8.18 -4.88 -20.32
C LEU A 35 -8.98 -3.95 -21.24
N LEU A 36 -9.96 -3.26 -20.69
CA LEU A 36 -10.86 -2.40 -21.46
C LEU A 36 -10.38 -0.94 -21.52
N SER A 37 -9.83 -0.44 -20.41
CA SER A 37 -9.37 0.95 -20.31
C SER A 37 -8.36 1.08 -19.20
N HIS A 38 -7.46 2.06 -19.35
CA HIS A 38 -6.54 2.45 -18.31
C HIS A 38 -6.09 3.91 -18.47
N HIS A 39 -5.51 4.45 -17.39
CA HIS A 39 -4.83 5.72 -17.36
C HIS A 39 -3.62 5.61 -16.42
N GLN A 40 -2.60 6.42 -16.68
CA GLN A 40 -1.35 6.45 -15.93
C GLN A 40 -0.99 7.91 -15.63
N VAL A 41 -0.57 8.17 -14.40
CA VAL A 41 -0.02 9.46 -13.96
C VAL A 41 1.38 9.19 -13.41
N GLU A 42 2.36 9.95 -13.89
CA GLU A 42 3.74 9.89 -13.38
C GLU A 42 3.82 10.51 -11.98
N LEU A 43 4.72 9.99 -11.15
CA LEU A 43 4.96 10.48 -9.80
C LEU A 43 6.30 11.18 -9.73
N THR A 44 6.34 12.28 -8.98
CA THR A 44 7.57 12.95 -8.63
C THR A 44 8.35 12.08 -7.64
N GLN A 45 9.67 11.98 -7.85
CA GLN A 45 10.58 11.40 -6.88
C GLN A 45 11.46 12.51 -6.33
N GLU A 46 11.47 12.65 -5.01
CA GLU A 46 12.28 13.64 -4.33
C GLU A 46 13.59 13.01 -3.87
N PHE A 47 14.69 13.70 -4.12
CA PHE A 47 16.03 13.26 -3.73
C PHE A 47 16.70 14.33 -2.83
N PRO A 48 16.28 14.47 -1.55
CA PRO A 48 16.77 15.54 -0.69
C PRO A 48 18.29 15.46 -0.43
N ARG A 49 18.85 14.25 -0.48
CA ARG A 49 20.27 13.93 -0.28
C ARG A 49 20.65 12.71 -1.12
N GLU A 50 21.95 12.50 -1.30
CA GLU A 50 22.45 11.30 -1.95
C GLU A 50 21.95 10.03 -1.23
N GLY A 51 21.40 9.09 -2.02
CA GLY A 51 20.80 7.85 -1.51
C GLY A 51 19.45 8.00 -0.81
N TRP A 52 18.91 9.22 -0.68
CA TRP A 52 17.59 9.46 -0.09
C TRP A 52 16.56 9.58 -1.19
N VAL A 53 15.45 8.88 -1.04
CA VAL A 53 14.35 8.87 -2.00
C VAL A 53 13.02 8.97 -1.26
N GLU A 54 12.29 10.02 -1.57
CA GLU A 54 11.01 10.38 -0.94
C GLU A 54 9.91 10.57 -1.98
N GLN A 55 8.66 10.41 -1.54
CA GLN A 55 7.47 10.75 -2.31
C GLN A 55 6.46 11.47 -1.42
N ASP A 56 5.75 12.45 -1.97
CA ASP A 56 4.62 13.06 -1.27
C ASP A 56 3.44 12.06 -1.19
N PRO A 57 3.00 11.64 0.01
CA PRO A 57 1.85 10.75 0.16
C PRO A 57 0.55 11.32 -0.42
N LYS A 58 0.41 12.66 -0.47
CA LYS A 58 -0.73 13.31 -1.10
C LYS A 58 -0.68 13.23 -2.62
N GLU A 59 0.49 13.40 -3.24
CA GLU A 59 0.67 13.19 -4.69
C GLU A 59 0.31 11.74 -5.06
N ILE A 60 0.77 10.77 -4.26
CA ILE A 60 0.39 9.36 -4.44
C ILE A 60 -1.14 9.20 -4.43
N LEU A 61 -1.83 9.75 -3.44
CA LEU A 61 -3.29 9.63 -3.35
C LEU A 61 -4.02 10.37 -4.49
N GLN A 62 -3.58 11.58 -4.83
CA GLN A 62 -4.17 12.38 -5.90
C GLN A 62 -4.02 11.70 -7.25
N SER A 63 -2.86 11.10 -7.53
CA SER A 63 -2.62 10.36 -8.77
C SER A 63 -3.55 9.15 -8.92
N VAL A 64 -3.92 8.48 -7.82
CA VAL A 64 -4.92 7.40 -7.83
C VAL A 64 -6.29 7.93 -8.25
N TYR A 65 -6.76 9.02 -7.62
CA TYR A 65 -8.05 9.61 -7.97
C TYR A 65 -8.09 10.13 -9.40
N GLU A 66 -7.00 10.73 -9.89
CA GLU A 66 -6.89 11.16 -11.29
C GLU A 66 -6.95 9.97 -12.25
N CYS A 67 -6.16 8.92 -12.01
CA CYS A 67 -6.22 7.71 -12.83
C CYS A 67 -7.63 7.12 -12.86
N MET A 68 -8.31 7.04 -11.71
CA MET A 68 -9.70 6.55 -11.65
C MET A 68 -10.65 7.41 -12.46
N ALA A 69 -10.59 8.74 -12.30
CA ALA A 69 -11.44 9.69 -13.01
C ALA A 69 -11.25 9.61 -14.53
N ARG A 70 -9.99 9.64 -15.00
CA ARG A 70 -9.62 9.60 -16.41
C ARG A 70 -9.93 8.26 -17.07
N THR A 71 -9.71 7.14 -16.39
CA THR A 71 -10.10 5.82 -16.91
C THR A 71 -11.62 5.70 -17.02
N CYS A 72 -12.37 6.21 -16.04
CA CYS A 72 -13.84 6.23 -16.09
C CYS A 72 -14.38 7.14 -17.21
N GLU A 73 -13.70 8.27 -17.49
CA GLU A 73 -13.98 9.12 -18.66
C GLU A 73 -13.82 8.34 -19.97
N LYS A 74 -12.67 7.69 -20.16
CA LYS A 74 -12.41 6.84 -21.33
C LYS A 74 -13.42 5.71 -21.49
N LEU A 75 -13.89 5.10 -20.39
CA LEU A 75 -14.93 4.07 -20.45
C LEU A 75 -16.27 4.62 -20.96
N ARG A 76 -16.65 5.83 -20.54
CA ARG A 76 -17.86 6.49 -21.03
C ARG A 76 -17.77 6.80 -22.52
N ASP A 77 -16.61 7.20 -23.02
CA ASP A 77 -16.37 7.43 -24.45
C ASP A 77 -16.53 6.14 -25.27
N LEU A 78 -16.22 4.99 -24.66
CA LEU A 78 -16.46 3.65 -25.21
C LEU A 78 -17.90 3.14 -25.01
N ASN A 79 -18.82 3.97 -24.50
CA ASN A 79 -20.19 3.62 -24.13
C ASN A 79 -20.28 2.48 -23.09
N VAL A 80 -19.25 2.32 -22.25
CA VAL A 80 -19.22 1.36 -21.15
C VAL A 80 -19.68 2.04 -19.86
N ASP A 81 -20.63 1.39 -19.17
CA ASP A 81 -21.19 1.92 -17.92
C ASP A 81 -20.23 1.70 -16.74
N THR A 82 -19.82 2.78 -16.07
CA THR A 82 -18.90 2.69 -14.91
C THR A 82 -19.55 1.99 -13.71
N SER A 83 -20.89 1.96 -13.64
CA SER A 83 -21.60 1.17 -12.62
C SER A 83 -21.40 -0.34 -12.77
N SER A 84 -20.85 -0.81 -13.88
CA SER A 84 -20.43 -2.19 -14.06
C SER A 84 -19.15 -2.53 -13.30
N ILE A 85 -18.38 -1.55 -12.82
CA ILE A 85 -17.23 -1.80 -11.93
C ILE A 85 -17.76 -2.23 -10.57
N LYS A 86 -17.58 -3.51 -10.24
CA LYS A 86 -18.13 -4.13 -9.02
C LYS A 86 -17.16 -4.20 -7.87
N ALA A 87 -15.87 -4.05 -8.14
CA ALA A 87 -14.81 -4.08 -7.14
C ALA A 87 -13.58 -3.32 -7.63
N VAL A 88 -12.79 -2.83 -6.69
CA VAL A 88 -11.44 -2.30 -6.92
C VAL A 88 -10.43 -3.10 -6.11
N GLY A 89 -9.35 -3.54 -6.76
CA GLY A 89 -8.16 -4.05 -6.10
C GLY A 89 -7.08 -2.97 -5.96
N VAL A 90 -6.26 -3.06 -4.92
CA VAL A 90 -5.10 -2.19 -4.70
C VAL A 90 -3.83 -3.05 -4.80
N SER A 91 -2.91 -2.62 -5.64
CA SER A 91 -1.54 -3.12 -5.67
C SER A 91 -0.56 -1.98 -5.62
N ASN A 92 0.52 -2.16 -4.87
CA ASN A 92 1.40 -1.06 -4.49
C ASN A 92 2.87 -1.47 -4.47
N GLN A 93 3.75 -0.50 -4.67
CA GLN A 93 5.15 -0.63 -4.28
C GLN A 93 5.20 -1.00 -2.80
N ARG A 94 5.92 -2.07 -2.49
CA ARG A 94 6.04 -2.60 -1.13
C ARG A 94 7.09 -1.80 -0.36
N GLU A 95 7.13 -2.02 0.96
CA GLU A 95 8.07 -1.42 1.93
C GLU A 95 8.04 0.10 2.10
N THR A 96 7.75 0.89 1.06
CA THR A 96 7.59 2.34 1.12
C THR A 96 6.64 2.70 2.25
N THR A 97 7.13 3.54 3.16
CA THR A 97 6.52 3.73 4.48
C THR A 97 5.91 5.11 4.62
N VAL A 98 4.65 5.16 5.07
CA VAL A 98 3.90 6.39 5.34
C VAL A 98 3.51 6.43 6.81
N ILE A 99 3.59 7.62 7.41
CA ILE A 99 3.07 7.91 8.74
C ILE A 99 2.23 9.18 8.68
N TRP A 100 1.02 9.13 9.23
CA TRP A 100 0.06 10.22 9.16
C TRP A 100 -0.70 10.39 10.47
N ASP A 101 -1.35 11.53 10.63
CA ASP A 101 -2.17 11.83 11.79
C ASP A 101 -3.62 11.40 11.56
N ARG A 102 -4.17 10.56 12.44
CA ARG A 102 -5.55 10.05 12.35
C ARG A 102 -6.62 11.12 12.52
N LEU A 103 -6.31 12.23 13.18
CA LEU A 103 -7.27 13.30 13.48
C LEU A 103 -7.34 14.31 12.33
N THR A 104 -6.21 14.62 11.71
CA THR A 104 -6.13 15.61 10.63
C THR A 104 -6.13 14.97 9.24
N GLY A 105 -5.69 13.72 9.14
CA GLY A 105 -5.48 13.00 7.87
C GLY A 105 -4.24 13.46 7.12
N GLU A 106 -3.43 14.31 7.74
CA GLU A 106 -2.24 14.87 7.13
C GLU A 106 -1.05 13.91 7.29
N PRO A 107 -0.28 13.65 6.22
CA PRO A 107 1.00 12.98 6.35
C PRO A 107 1.89 13.77 7.32
N LEU A 108 2.53 13.05 8.22
CA LEU A 108 3.45 13.67 9.17
C LEU A 108 4.78 13.94 8.49
N TYR A 109 5.25 13.03 7.64
CA TYR A 109 6.47 13.17 6.85
C TYR A 109 6.24 12.62 5.44
N ASN A 110 7.14 12.95 4.49
CA ASN A 110 7.13 12.32 3.17
C ASN A 110 7.26 10.79 3.28
N ALA A 111 6.74 10.06 2.31
CA ALA A 111 6.92 8.61 2.26
C ALA A 111 8.40 8.28 2.02
N VAL A 112 9.00 7.45 2.87
CA VAL A 112 10.37 6.96 2.67
C VAL A 112 10.32 5.73 1.77
N VAL A 113 10.88 5.84 0.56
CA VAL A 113 10.73 4.84 -0.52
C VAL A 113 11.57 3.60 -0.24
N TRP A 114 11.14 2.42 -0.72
CA TRP A 114 11.82 1.13 -0.50
C TRP A 114 13.32 1.14 -0.83
N LEU A 115 13.75 1.86 -1.86
CA LEU A 115 15.14 1.95 -2.33
C LEU A 115 15.99 3.00 -1.59
N ASP A 116 15.40 3.71 -0.63
CA ASP A 116 16.09 4.70 0.20
C ASP A 116 17.15 4.04 1.11
N LEU A 117 18.32 4.69 1.21
CA LEU A 117 19.49 4.19 1.95
C LEU A 117 19.75 4.94 3.27
N ARG A 118 18.93 5.92 3.66
CA ARG A 118 19.14 6.76 4.86
C ARG A 118 19.22 5.95 6.14
N THR A 119 18.56 4.80 6.18
CA THR A 119 18.45 3.95 7.36
C THR A 119 19.65 3.05 7.56
N GLN A 120 20.74 3.24 6.80
CA GLN A 120 21.97 2.45 6.93
C GLN A 120 22.53 2.49 8.36
N ALA A 121 22.66 3.68 8.95
CA ALA A 121 23.12 3.85 10.33
C ALA A 121 22.15 3.22 11.35
N THR A 122 20.83 3.30 11.09
CA THR A 122 19.80 2.65 11.91
C THR A 122 19.96 1.12 11.88
N VAL A 123 20.18 0.54 10.71
CA VAL A 123 20.43 -0.90 10.52
C VAL A 123 21.69 -1.34 11.26
N GLU A 124 22.79 -0.58 11.18
CA GLU A 124 24.03 -0.88 11.89
C GLU A 124 23.86 -0.82 13.42
N ALA A 125 23.12 0.16 13.92
CA ALA A 125 22.81 0.27 15.35
C ALA A 125 21.94 -0.90 15.84
N LEU A 126 20.90 -1.26 15.08
CA LEU A 126 20.02 -2.39 15.39
C LEU A 126 20.75 -3.74 15.32
N SER A 127 21.64 -3.92 14.34
CA SER A 127 22.43 -5.14 14.20
C SER A 127 23.26 -5.43 15.45
N LYS A 128 23.81 -4.40 16.10
CA LYS A 128 24.55 -4.53 17.37
C LYS A 128 23.66 -4.91 18.57
N LYS A 129 22.34 -4.67 18.50
CA LYS A 129 21.35 -5.05 19.52
C LYS A 129 20.85 -6.49 19.34
N ILE A 130 21.07 -7.13 18.19
CA ILE A 130 20.59 -8.49 17.94
C ILE A 130 21.29 -9.45 18.93
N PRO A 131 20.53 -10.24 19.72
CA PRO A 131 21.11 -11.27 20.57
C PRO A 131 21.99 -12.22 19.76
N GLY A 132 23.04 -12.80 20.33
CA GLY A 132 24.09 -13.54 19.62
C GLY A 132 23.67 -14.65 18.63
N ASN A 133 22.38 -15.01 18.55
CA ASN A 133 21.80 -15.73 17.43
C ASN A 133 21.35 -14.74 16.33
N ASN A 134 22.19 -14.60 15.30
CA ASN A 134 22.06 -13.70 14.13
C ASN A 134 20.79 -13.92 13.26
N ASN A 135 19.81 -14.67 13.76
CA ASN A 135 18.62 -15.12 13.05
C ASN A 135 17.30 -14.65 13.67
N PHE A 136 17.31 -13.84 14.73
CA PHE A 136 16.09 -13.41 15.45
C PHE A 136 15.02 -12.79 14.52
N VAL A 137 15.40 -11.80 13.71
CA VAL A 137 14.47 -11.15 12.77
C VAL A 137 14.08 -12.13 11.64
N LYS A 138 15.06 -12.85 11.11
CA LYS A 138 14.88 -13.73 9.96
C LYS A 138 14.02 -14.96 10.27
N SER A 139 14.12 -15.54 11.46
CA SER A 139 13.33 -16.71 11.85
C SER A 139 11.84 -16.41 11.91
N LYS A 140 11.46 -15.17 12.27
CA LYS A 140 10.07 -14.71 12.38
C LYS A 140 9.51 -14.12 11.08
N THR A 141 10.35 -13.40 10.32
CA THR A 141 9.90 -12.60 9.18
C THR A 141 10.30 -13.20 7.82
N GLY A 142 11.28 -14.11 7.79
CA GLY A 142 11.95 -14.55 6.58
C GLY A 142 12.91 -13.53 5.96
N LEU A 143 13.06 -12.35 6.57
CA LEU A 143 13.81 -11.22 6.02
C LEU A 143 15.16 -11.01 6.72
N PRO A 144 16.22 -10.60 5.99
CA PRO A 144 17.42 -10.07 6.61
C PRO A 144 17.17 -8.66 7.17
N LEU A 145 17.97 -8.23 8.14
CA LEU A 145 17.98 -6.82 8.54
C LEU A 145 18.61 -6.00 7.41
N SER A 146 17.84 -5.09 6.79
CA SER A 146 18.25 -4.32 5.62
C SER A 146 17.53 -2.97 5.58
N THR A 147 18.10 -1.99 4.88
CA THR A 147 17.49 -0.67 4.67
C THR A 147 16.17 -0.75 3.90
N TYR A 148 15.93 -1.84 3.18
CA TYR A 148 14.76 -2.06 2.34
C TYR A 148 13.43 -1.96 3.10
N PHE A 149 13.34 -2.51 4.31
CA PHE A 149 12.08 -2.83 4.97
C PHE A 149 11.51 -1.71 5.84
N SER A 150 10.20 -1.75 6.09
CA SER A 150 9.46 -0.63 6.69
C SER A 150 9.85 -0.33 8.15
N ALA A 151 10.15 -1.32 8.98
CA ALA A 151 10.46 -1.10 10.40
C ALA A 151 11.65 -0.17 10.61
N VAL A 152 12.71 -0.29 9.79
CA VAL A 152 13.89 0.57 9.93
C VAL A 152 13.64 1.99 9.44
N LYS A 153 12.75 2.17 8.45
CA LYS A 153 12.29 3.49 7.99
C LYS A 153 11.44 4.17 9.06
N LEU A 154 10.51 3.42 9.66
CA LEU A 154 9.69 3.88 10.75
C LEU A 154 10.54 4.27 11.98
N ARG A 155 11.48 3.41 12.39
CA ARG A 155 12.42 3.71 13.47
C ARG A 155 13.21 4.99 13.19
N TRP A 156 13.74 5.14 11.98
CA TRP A 156 14.45 6.34 11.58
C TRP A 156 13.56 7.59 11.70
N MET A 157 12.30 7.54 11.27
CA MET A 157 11.37 8.67 11.40
C MET A 157 11.07 9.00 12.87
N LEU A 158 10.88 7.99 13.72
CA LEU A 158 10.69 8.19 15.16
C LEU A 158 11.91 8.86 15.82
N ASP A 159 13.12 8.58 15.34
CA ASP A 159 14.36 9.15 15.90
C ASP A 159 14.68 10.55 15.36
N ASN A 160 14.30 10.86 14.11
CA ASN A 160 14.78 12.04 13.40
C ASN A 160 13.70 13.08 13.09
N VAL A 161 12.43 12.71 13.21
CA VAL A 161 11.31 13.56 12.79
C VAL A 161 10.44 13.91 14.00
N VAL A 162 10.71 15.08 14.60
CA VAL A 162 10.13 15.51 15.88
C VAL A 162 8.60 15.45 15.92
N HIS A 163 7.92 15.85 14.85
CA HIS A 163 6.46 15.83 14.81
C HIS A 163 5.88 14.42 14.67
N VAL A 164 6.62 13.47 14.09
CA VAL A 164 6.25 12.05 14.07
C VAL A 164 6.30 11.49 15.49
N GLN A 165 7.41 11.69 16.20
CA GLN A 165 7.55 11.25 17.58
C GLN A 165 6.43 11.80 18.47
N LYS A 166 6.18 13.12 18.39
CA LYS A 166 5.12 13.78 19.16
C LYS A 166 3.73 13.21 18.86
N ALA A 167 3.43 12.94 17.57
CA ALA A 167 2.14 12.36 17.21
C ALA A 167 1.95 10.93 17.74
N VAL A 168 3.04 10.15 17.86
CA VAL A 168 3.01 8.81 18.46
C VAL A 168 2.78 8.90 19.97
N GLU A 169 3.49 9.78 20.67
CA GLU A 169 3.31 10.02 22.11
C GLU A 169 1.90 10.50 22.45
N GLU A 170 1.29 11.30 21.59
CA GLU A 170 -0.09 11.77 21.73
C GLU A 170 -1.16 10.77 21.24
N GLY A 171 -0.75 9.59 20.75
CA GLY A 171 -1.67 8.55 20.26
C GLY A 171 -2.44 8.92 18.98
N ARG A 172 -1.94 9.89 18.22
CA ARG A 172 -2.54 10.40 16.97
C ARG A 172 -1.95 9.75 15.72
N ALA A 173 -0.74 9.20 15.77
CA ALA A 173 -0.08 8.65 14.60
C ALA A 173 -0.70 7.31 14.16
N LEU A 174 -0.77 7.12 12.84
CA LEU A 174 -0.98 5.84 12.17
C LEU A 174 0.19 5.59 11.22
N PHE A 175 0.62 4.34 11.16
CA PHE A 175 1.64 3.86 10.23
C PHE A 175 1.00 2.94 9.19
N GLY A 176 1.61 2.90 8.01
CA GLY A 176 1.28 1.90 7.00
C GLY A 176 2.27 1.88 5.86
N THR A 177 2.28 0.77 5.14
CA THR A 177 2.74 0.73 3.74
C THR A 177 1.73 1.45 2.85
N VAL A 178 2.06 1.64 1.57
CA VAL A 178 1.26 2.44 0.63
C VAL A 178 -0.20 1.93 0.50
N ASP A 179 -0.43 0.61 0.53
CA ASP A 179 -1.78 0.04 0.55
C ASP A 179 -2.61 0.56 1.72
N SER A 180 -2.05 0.56 2.93
CA SER A 180 -2.76 1.01 4.13
C SER A 180 -3.10 2.50 4.06
N TRP A 181 -2.17 3.32 3.56
CA TRP A 181 -2.42 4.74 3.30
C TRP A 181 -3.56 4.96 2.29
N LEU A 182 -3.54 4.23 1.17
CA LEU A 182 -4.56 4.34 0.13
C LEU A 182 -5.93 3.85 0.62
N ILE A 183 -6.00 2.67 1.25
CA ILE A 183 -7.24 2.11 1.74
C ILE A 183 -7.83 3.02 2.82
N TRP A 184 -7.04 3.47 3.78
CA TRP A 184 -7.49 4.38 4.83
C TRP A 184 -8.07 5.67 4.25
N SER A 185 -7.35 6.30 3.32
CA SER A 185 -7.76 7.56 2.69
C SER A 185 -9.04 7.37 1.86
N MET A 186 -9.06 6.35 0.99
CA MET A 186 -10.16 6.11 0.05
C MET A 186 -11.44 5.63 0.73
N THR A 187 -11.36 5.01 1.92
CA THR A 187 -12.55 4.54 2.66
C THR A 187 -13.12 5.57 3.63
N GLY A 188 -12.52 6.77 3.70
CA GLY A 188 -13.08 7.91 4.44
C GLY A 188 -12.08 8.72 5.25
N GLY A 189 -10.82 8.29 5.37
CA GLY A 189 -9.78 8.99 6.11
C GLY A 189 -10.21 9.33 7.54
N VAL A 190 -10.15 10.61 7.91
CA VAL A 190 -10.59 11.10 9.23
C VAL A 190 -12.07 10.82 9.53
N ASN A 191 -12.89 10.56 8.50
CA ASN A 191 -14.32 10.28 8.61
C ASN A 191 -14.63 8.77 8.70
N GLY A 192 -13.76 8.00 9.36
CA GLY A 192 -13.92 6.55 9.55
C GLY A 192 -13.26 5.69 8.46
N GLY A 193 -12.11 6.15 7.95
CA GLY A 193 -11.24 5.36 7.09
C GLY A 193 -10.75 4.09 7.78
N VAL A 194 -10.71 3.00 7.02
CA VAL A 194 -10.31 1.68 7.49
C VAL A 194 -8.79 1.59 7.50
N HIS A 195 -8.21 1.47 8.70
CA HIS A 195 -6.76 1.32 8.87
C HIS A 195 -6.39 -0.17 8.88
N CYS A 196 -5.96 -0.66 7.73
CA CYS A 196 -5.69 -2.07 7.47
C CYS A 196 -4.60 -2.26 6.41
N THR A 197 -4.02 -3.44 6.34
CA THR A 197 -3.05 -3.87 5.33
C THR A 197 -3.28 -5.35 5.00
N ASP A 198 -2.83 -5.83 3.85
CA ASP A 198 -2.88 -7.25 3.55
C ASP A 198 -1.64 -8.01 4.07
N VAL A 199 -1.77 -9.33 4.22
CA VAL A 199 -0.67 -10.21 4.65
C VAL A 199 0.59 -10.07 3.78
N THR A 200 0.46 -9.81 2.47
CA THR A 200 1.62 -9.70 1.58
C THR A 200 2.40 -8.42 1.86
N ASN A 201 1.74 -7.28 2.07
CA ASN A 201 2.39 -6.03 2.49
C ASN A 201 2.90 -6.10 3.93
N ALA A 202 2.11 -6.64 4.87
CA ALA A 202 2.52 -6.82 6.26
C ALA A 202 3.82 -7.63 6.38
N SER A 203 3.98 -8.69 5.58
CA SER A 203 5.20 -9.52 5.55
C SER A 203 6.48 -8.75 5.21
N ARG A 204 6.38 -7.54 4.66
CA ARG A 204 7.50 -6.71 4.22
C ARG A 204 7.94 -5.68 5.24
N THR A 205 7.26 -5.63 6.38
CA THR A 205 7.53 -4.61 7.40
C THR A 205 8.70 -4.94 8.30
N MET A 206 9.06 -6.22 8.47
CA MET A 206 9.86 -6.76 9.60
C MET A 206 9.19 -6.67 10.98
N LEU A 207 7.90 -6.33 11.06
CA LEU A 207 7.12 -6.34 12.31
C LEU A 207 6.12 -7.50 12.36
N PHE A 208 5.92 -8.19 11.25
CA PHE A 208 4.94 -9.25 11.05
C PHE A 208 5.59 -10.62 11.10
N ASN A 209 5.02 -11.54 11.89
CA ASN A 209 5.46 -12.92 11.96
C ASN A 209 4.75 -13.76 10.89
N ILE A 210 5.52 -14.31 9.95
CA ILE A 210 4.97 -15.03 8.79
C ILE A 210 4.43 -16.42 9.14
N HIS A 211 4.67 -16.91 10.36
CA HIS A 211 4.17 -18.21 10.82
C HIS A 211 2.84 -18.07 11.55
N SER A 212 2.70 -17.07 12.43
CA SER A 212 1.43 -16.79 13.12
C SER A 212 0.48 -15.92 12.30
N LEU A 213 1.00 -15.22 11.30
CA LEU A 213 0.28 -14.22 10.49
C LEU A 213 -0.26 -13.05 11.34
N GLU A 214 0.52 -12.62 12.33
CA GLU A 214 0.18 -11.51 13.22
C GLU A 214 1.37 -10.56 13.42
N TRP A 215 1.10 -9.35 13.90
CA TRP A 215 2.14 -8.46 14.41
C TRP A 215 2.85 -9.10 15.61
N ASP A 216 4.18 -9.11 15.60
CA ASP A 216 4.97 -9.76 16.64
C ASP A 216 5.45 -8.73 17.67
N GLN A 217 5.04 -8.92 18.94
CA GLN A 217 5.39 -8.01 20.02
C GLN A 217 6.91 -7.89 20.22
N GLU A 218 7.66 -8.99 20.15
CA GLU A 218 9.11 -8.94 20.37
C GLU A 218 9.83 -8.21 19.22
N LEU A 219 9.34 -8.34 17.97
CA LEU A 219 9.85 -7.53 16.86
C LEU A 219 9.53 -6.05 17.09
N CYS A 220 8.29 -5.73 17.45
CA CYS A 220 7.88 -4.36 17.74
C CYS A 220 8.73 -3.74 18.86
N ASP A 221 8.98 -4.47 19.94
CA ASP A 221 9.84 -4.03 21.04
C ASP A 221 11.28 -3.84 20.59
N PHE A 222 11.81 -4.76 19.78
CA PHE A 222 13.18 -4.67 19.23
C PHE A 222 13.38 -3.44 18.34
N PHE A 223 12.40 -3.12 17.48
CA PHE A 223 12.41 -1.91 16.66
C PHE A 223 11.89 -0.68 17.42
N GLU A 224 11.49 -0.82 18.69
CA GLU A 224 10.92 0.24 19.51
C GLU A 224 9.69 0.91 18.85
N VAL A 225 8.89 0.12 18.12
CA VAL A 225 7.68 0.55 17.42
C VAL A 225 6.44 0.18 18.25
N PRO A 226 5.59 1.13 18.65
CA PRO A 226 4.38 0.79 19.38
C PRO A 226 3.36 0.11 18.47
N MET A 227 2.80 -1.03 18.88
CA MET A 227 1.80 -1.74 18.08
C MET A 227 0.51 -0.94 17.85
N THR A 228 0.24 0.07 18.69
CA THR A 228 -0.97 0.92 18.60
C THR A 228 -1.07 1.75 17.33
N ILE A 229 0.04 1.96 16.60
CA ILE A 229 0.05 2.69 15.33
C ILE A 229 -0.05 1.76 14.11
N LEU A 230 -0.04 0.43 14.30
CA LEU A 230 -0.04 -0.54 13.21
C LEU A 230 -1.45 -0.81 12.66
N PRO A 231 -1.61 -1.05 11.35
CA PRO A 231 -2.90 -1.37 10.75
C PRO A 231 -3.38 -2.77 11.15
N ASN A 232 -4.68 -3.03 11.08
CA ASN A 232 -5.18 -4.41 11.16
C ASN A 232 -4.71 -5.22 9.94
N VAL A 233 -4.25 -6.46 10.14
CA VAL A 233 -3.79 -7.31 9.03
C VAL A 233 -4.89 -8.23 8.55
N TRP A 234 -5.22 -8.12 7.26
CA TRP A 234 -6.33 -8.78 6.59
C TRP A 234 -5.78 -9.69 5.46
N SER A 235 -6.58 -10.63 4.99
CA SER A 235 -6.29 -11.46 3.83
C SER A 235 -6.27 -10.64 2.54
N SER A 236 -5.54 -11.10 1.52
CA SER A 236 -5.42 -10.37 0.25
C SER A 236 -6.72 -10.23 -0.57
N SER A 237 -7.80 -10.91 -0.18
CA SER A 237 -9.09 -10.91 -0.90
C SER A 237 -10.28 -10.94 0.07
N GLU A 238 -10.67 -9.76 0.54
CA GLU A 238 -11.88 -9.53 1.34
C GLU A 238 -12.39 -8.10 1.14
N ILE A 239 -13.59 -7.77 1.60
CA ILE A 239 -14.13 -6.40 1.49
C ILE A 239 -13.49 -5.52 2.57
N TYR A 240 -12.49 -4.74 2.18
CA TYR A 240 -11.77 -3.77 3.02
C TYR A 240 -12.67 -2.60 3.45
N GLY A 241 -13.51 -2.13 2.54
CA GLY A 241 -14.41 -1.01 2.76
C GLY A 241 -14.95 -0.49 1.44
N LEU A 242 -15.89 0.46 1.52
CA LEU A 242 -16.42 1.13 0.33
C LEU A 242 -15.62 2.40 0.06
N ILE A 243 -15.29 2.64 -1.21
CA ILE A 243 -14.71 3.90 -1.64
C ILE A 243 -15.68 5.03 -1.30
N ARG A 244 -15.18 6.07 -0.64
CA ARG A 244 -15.93 7.28 -0.31
C ARG A 244 -15.45 8.44 -1.18
N GLY A 245 -16.40 9.08 -1.85
CA GLY A 245 -16.16 10.17 -2.80
C GLY A 245 -15.56 9.74 -4.14
N GLY A 246 -15.51 10.69 -5.07
CA GLY A 246 -14.97 10.49 -6.41
C GLY A 246 -15.88 9.66 -7.34
N VAL A 247 -15.33 9.27 -8.50
CA VAL A 247 -16.10 8.65 -9.59
C VAL A 247 -16.58 7.21 -9.32
N LEU A 248 -16.03 6.55 -8.30
CA LEU A 248 -16.35 5.17 -7.92
C LEU A 248 -16.87 5.08 -6.47
N GLU A 249 -17.52 6.13 -5.99
CA GLU A 249 -18.16 6.13 -4.67
C GLU A 249 -19.11 4.93 -4.52
N GLY A 250 -19.02 4.25 -3.37
CA GLY A 250 -19.80 3.07 -3.03
C GLY A 250 -19.27 1.76 -3.63
N VAL A 251 -18.26 1.78 -4.50
CA VAL A 251 -17.62 0.55 -5.00
C VAL A 251 -16.71 -0.03 -3.91
N PRO A 252 -16.76 -1.34 -3.61
CA PRO A 252 -15.91 -1.95 -2.60
C PRO A 252 -14.45 -2.03 -3.07
N ILE A 253 -13.53 -1.71 -2.15
CA ILE A 253 -12.15 -2.18 -2.22
C ILE A 253 -12.17 -3.62 -1.71
N SER A 254 -11.88 -4.59 -2.59
CA SER A 254 -12.04 -6.01 -2.26
C SER A 254 -10.82 -6.89 -2.55
N GLY A 255 -9.67 -6.28 -2.78
CA GLY A 255 -8.42 -6.98 -2.99
C GLY A 255 -7.24 -6.06 -2.68
N CYS A 256 -6.21 -6.61 -2.06
CA CYS A 256 -4.99 -5.89 -1.73
C CYS A 256 -3.79 -6.85 -1.80
N LEU A 257 -2.80 -6.53 -2.63
CA LEU A 257 -1.57 -7.30 -2.76
C LEU A 257 -0.39 -6.38 -3.09
N GLY A 258 0.73 -6.56 -2.41
CA GLY A 258 1.99 -5.95 -2.84
C GLY A 258 2.35 -6.35 -4.27
N ASP A 259 2.94 -5.42 -5.03
CA ASP A 259 3.16 -5.50 -6.48
C ASP A 259 3.70 -6.86 -7.00
N GLN A 260 4.76 -7.39 -6.40
CA GLN A 260 5.38 -8.64 -6.85
C GLN A 260 4.50 -9.86 -6.54
N SER A 261 3.76 -9.83 -5.43
CA SER A 261 2.80 -10.88 -5.08
C SER A 261 1.58 -10.83 -6.02
N ALA A 262 1.11 -9.62 -6.35
CA ALA A 262 0.06 -9.41 -7.34
C ALA A 262 0.47 -9.94 -8.71
N ALA A 263 1.72 -9.72 -9.13
CA ALA A 263 2.25 -10.25 -10.38
C ALA A 263 2.31 -11.79 -10.39
N LEU A 264 2.69 -12.41 -9.27
CA LEU A 264 2.70 -13.88 -9.12
C LEU A 264 1.29 -14.47 -9.26
N VAL A 265 0.31 -13.89 -8.56
CA VAL A 265 -1.10 -14.29 -8.65
C VAL A 265 -1.64 -14.04 -10.05
N GLY A 266 -1.33 -12.89 -10.67
CA GLY A 266 -1.76 -12.54 -12.01
C GLY A 266 -1.22 -13.47 -13.11
N GLN A 267 -0.06 -14.10 -12.87
CA GLN A 267 0.51 -15.15 -13.74
C GLN A 267 -0.02 -16.56 -13.46
N MET A 268 -1.05 -16.69 -12.61
CA MET A 268 -1.63 -17.97 -12.21
C MET A 268 -0.62 -18.94 -11.56
N CYS A 269 0.43 -18.39 -10.92
CA CYS A 269 1.39 -19.18 -10.15
C CYS A 269 0.80 -19.53 -8.77
N LEU A 270 -0.15 -20.46 -8.74
CA LEU A 270 -0.93 -20.85 -7.56
C LEU A 270 -0.50 -22.20 -6.95
N GLN A 271 0.50 -22.86 -7.55
CA GLN A 271 1.03 -24.14 -7.10
C GLN A 271 2.51 -24.02 -6.74
N GLU A 272 2.95 -24.84 -5.79
CA GLU A 272 4.35 -24.91 -5.38
C GLU A 272 5.27 -25.19 -6.57
N GLY A 273 6.41 -24.50 -6.62
CA GLY A 273 7.38 -24.61 -7.72
C GLY A 273 7.10 -23.71 -8.93
N GLN A 274 5.94 -23.03 -9.00
CA GLN A 274 5.68 -22.02 -10.02
C GLN A 274 6.32 -20.68 -9.66
N ALA A 275 6.92 -20.00 -10.63
CA ALA A 275 7.59 -18.73 -10.43
C ALA A 275 7.42 -17.83 -11.66
N LYS A 276 7.54 -16.52 -11.43
CA LYS A 276 7.60 -15.47 -12.45
C LYS A 276 8.77 -14.55 -12.15
N ASN A 277 9.47 -14.08 -13.18
CA ASN A 277 10.47 -13.01 -13.08
C ASN A 277 9.86 -11.70 -13.56
#